data_AF-A0A7C7NZW5-F1
#
_entry.id   AF-A0A7C7NZW5-F1
#
_cell.length_a   1.000
_cell.length_b   1.000
_cell.length_c   1.000
_cell.angle_alpha   90.00
_cell.angle_beta   90.00
_cell.angle_gamma   90.00
#
_symmetry.space_group_name_H-M   'P 1'
#
loop_
_entity.id
_entity.type
_entity.pdbx_description
1 polymer ?
#
loop_
_entity_poly.entity_id
_entity_poly.type
_entity_poly.pdbx_seq_one_letter_code
_entity_poly.pdbx_strand_id
1 'polypeptide(L)'
;MLNISESASINIATMLLSHKKITEKQMKQLQILSKESGQGIVSIILDKNFATETDIAETIAKSYDLPKIKITLQNVEPQAISELPKDFILTNQVLPFSMKDGSLQIAIADPTRLSISSEIKTITDKNIDIFVTKLSDLEKGLKALNISSSSQSTIPSSQTSRVKLGTKDTSKDIETTSDVIRFVDDVLIKAIKNGSSDIHIEHYRAGPRIRLRLDGIMSVEKELTRFLIKNYPAVVTRLKIMAETNISERRLPQDGAIQFNHKGNECDFRVSFLPTKYGERVVLRLLKKEAIQLELEKLGFEKDHLEKIKSAITAPQGLILVTG
;
A
#
# COMPACT_ATOMS: atom_id res chain seq x y z
N MET A 1 0.16 20.17 2.08
CA MET A 1 0.34 19.77 0.67
C MET A 1 0.01 18.29 0.55
N LEU A 2 -0.48 17.85 -0.61
CA LEU A 2 -0.63 16.44 -0.95
C LEU A 2 0.67 15.70 -0.60
N ASN A 3 0.52 14.62 0.16
CA ASN A 3 1.66 13.86 0.63
C ASN A 3 2.09 12.91 -0.50
N ILE A 4 2.99 13.38 -1.36
CA ILE A 4 3.64 12.56 -2.39
C ILE A 4 4.63 11.65 -1.66
N SER A 5 4.59 10.35 -1.97
CA SER A 5 5.52 9.39 -1.35
C SER A 5 6.99 9.75 -1.65
N GLU A 6 7.91 9.29 -0.81
CA GLU A 6 9.35 9.55 -1.01
C GLU A 6 9.83 8.94 -2.33
N SER A 7 9.39 7.71 -2.65
CA SER A 7 9.70 7.03 -3.91
C SER A 7 9.16 7.78 -5.14
N ALA A 8 7.92 8.26 -5.07
CA ALA A 8 7.34 9.12 -6.11
C ALA A 8 8.13 10.43 -6.28
N SER A 9 8.55 11.04 -5.18
CA SER A 9 9.30 12.29 -5.20
C SER A 9 10.68 12.14 -5.84
N ILE A 10 11.37 11.02 -5.58
CA ILE A 10 12.65 10.67 -6.22
C ILE A 10 12.45 10.40 -7.71
N ASN A 11 11.39 9.68 -8.09
CA ASN A 11 11.08 9.41 -9.48
C ASN A 11 10.82 10.72 -10.26
N ILE A 12 9.96 11.59 -9.75
CA ILE A 12 9.68 12.92 -10.35
C ILE A 12 10.96 13.74 -10.52
N ALA A 13 11.83 13.78 -9.51
CA ALA A 13 13.10 14.50 -9.60
C ALA A 13 14.03 13.92 -10.69
N THR A 14 14.07 12.60 -10.82
CA THR A 14 14.85 11.90 -11.86
C THR A 14 14.30 12.20 -13.26
N MET A 15 12.98 12.24 -13.41
CA MET A 15 12.33 12.61 -14.66
C MET A 15 12.63 14.06 -15.04
N LEU A 16 12.60 14.99 -14.07
CA LEU A 16 12.98 16.40 -14.31
C LEU A 16 14.43 16.54 -14.75
N LEU A 17 15.35 15.74 -14.19
CA LEU A 17 16.75 15.72 -14.60
C LEU A 17 16.89 15.22 -16.05
N SER A 18 16.22 14.12 -16.40
CA SER A 18 16.26 13.56 -17.77
C SER A 18 15.74 14.55 -18.82
N HIS A 19 14.73 15.36 -18.45
CA HIS A 19 14.14 16.38 -19.30
C HIS A 19 14.87 17.74 -19.21
N LYS A 20 16.03 17.79 -18.55
CA LYS A 20 16.87 18.98 -18.36
C LYS A 20 16.15 20.17 -17.70
N LYS A 21 15.11 19.89 -16.91
CA LYS A 21 14.39 20.90 -16.11
C LYS A 21 15.12 21.23 -14.82
N ILE A 22 15.90 20.28 -14.29
CA ILE A 22 16.86 20.51 -13.21
C ILE A 22 18.25 20.01 -13.63
N THR A 23 19.28 20.55 -13.00
CA THR A 23 20.68 20.17 -13.22
C THR A 23 21.14 19.10 -12.23
N GLU A 24 22.21 18.37 -12.54
CA GLU A 24 22.80 17.39 -11.60
C GLU A 24 23.24 18.04 -10.28
N LYS A 25 23.68 19.31 -10.33
CA LYS A 25 24.02 20.08 -9.13
C LYS A 25 22.79 20.31 -8.25
N GLN A 26 21.66 20.67 -8.86
CA GLN A 26 20.38 20.81 -8.16
C GLN A 26 19.87 19.47 -7.62
N MET A 27 20.03 18.36 -8.37
CA MET A 27 19.64 17.03 -7.91
C MET A 27 20.41 16.59 -6.65
N LYS A 28 21.74 16.80 -6.62
CA LYS A 28 22.55 16.54 -5.42
C LYS A 28 22.13 17.42 -4.24
N GLN A 29 21.86 18.70 -4.51
CA GLN A 29 21.39 19.63 -3.50
C GLN A 29 20.02 19.21 -2.92
N LEU A 30 19.10 18.74 -3.76
CA LEU A 30 17.78 18.23 -3.34
C LEU A 30 17.91 17.01 -2.42
N GLN A 31 18.80 16.07 -2.73
CA GLN A 31 19.03 14.89 -1.90
C GLN A 31 19.61 15.23 -0.52
N ILE A 32 20.53 16.19 -0.46
CA ILE A 32 21.11 16.66 0.82
C ILE A 32 20.03 17.38 1.64
N LEU A 33 19.32 18.34 1.03
CA LEU A 33 18.29 19.11 1.72
C LEU A 33 17.13 18.23 2.21
N SER A 34 16.73 17.21 1.44
CA SER A 34 15.68 16.28 1.86
C SER A 34 16.10 15.44 3.07
N LYS A 35 17.37 14.98 3.11
CA LYS A 35 17.92 14.25 4.26
C LYS A 35 18.07 15.11 5.51
N GLU A 36 18.45 16.39 5.36
CA GLU A 36 18.66 17.31 6.49
C GLU A 36 17.34 17.84 7.07
N SER A 37 16.36 18.15 6.21
CA SER A 37 15.09 18.77 6.62
C SER A 37 13.96 17.79 6.88
N GLY A 38 14.08 16.54 6.41
CA GLY A 38 12.98 15.57 6.41
C GLY A 38 11.81 15.94 5.48
N GLN A 39 11.96 16.99 4.66
CA GLN A 39 10.95 17.40 3.68
C GLN A 39 11.04 16.57 2.40
N GLY A 40 9.89 16.36 1.76
CA GLY A 40 9.81 15.64 0.48
C GLY A 40 10.51 16.40 -0.65
N ILE A 41 11.16 15.68 -1.56
CA ILE A 41 11.95 16.31 -2.64
C ILE A 41 11.09 17.24 -3.51
N VAL A 42 9.82 16.89 -3.78
CA VAL A 42 8.92 17.73 -4.59
C VAL A 42 8.58 19.05 -3.89
N SER A 43 8.40 19.07 -2.57
CA SER A 43 8.17 20.34 -1.86
C SER A 43 9.41 21.23 -1.93
N ILE A 44 10.61 20.66 -1.77
CA ILE A 44 11.87 21.41 -1.87
C ILE A 44 12.07 21.98 -3.29
N ILE A 45 11.71 21.21 -4.34
CA ILE A 45 11.76 21.68 -5.73
C ILE A 45 10.90 22.93 -5.92
N LEU A 46 9.68 22.92 -5.38
CA LEU A 46 8.74 24.03 -5.47
C LEU A 46 9.19 25.22 -4.62
N ASP A 47 9.60 24.99 -3.37
CA ASP A 47 10.03 26.03 -2.42
C ASP A 47 11.30 26.75 -2.88
N LYS A 48 12.26 26.02 -3.47
CA LYS A 48 13.48 26.59 -4.06
C LYS A 48 13.30 27.07 -5.50
N ASN A 49 12.10 26.95 -6.05
CA ASN A 49 11.74 27.34 -7.41
C ASN A 49 12.66 26.70 -8.48
N PHE A 50 13.10 25.47 -8.24
CA PHE A 50 13.93 24.71 -9.20
C PHE A 50 13.12 24.22 -10.40
N ALA A 51 11.83 23.96 -10.20
CA ALA A 51 10.87 23.69 -11.25
C ALA A 51 9.48 24.12 -10.78
N THR A 52 8.60 24.48 -11.71
CA THR A 52 7.21 24.82 -11.38
C THR A 52 6.31 23.58 -11.35
N GLU A 53 5.13 23.67 -10.72
CA GLU A 53 4.13 22.59 -10.82
C GLU A 53 3.75 22.26 -12.27
N THR A 54 3.81 23.28 -13.15
CA THR A 54 3.57 23.10 -14.58
C THR A 54 4.66 22.25 -15.21
N ASP A 55 5.93 22.50 -14.88
CA ASP A 55 7.06 21.71 -15.36
C ASP A 55 6.99 20.27 -14.88
N ILE A 56 6.58 20.05 -13.63
CA ILE A 56 6.38 18.71 -13.05
C ILE A 56 5.29 17.96 -13.83
N ALA A 57 4.09 18.55 -13.97
CA ALA A 57 2.99 17.93 -14.69
C ALA A 57 3.34 17.67 -16.17
N GLU A 58 4.06 18.59 -16.82
CA GLU A 58 4.53 18.40 -18.19
C GLU A 58 5.54 17.28 -18.34
N THR A 59 6.45 17.16 -17.39
CA THR A 59 7.48 16.13 -17.40
C THR A 59 6.85 14.76 -17.19
N ILE A 60 5.88 14.64 -16.28
CA ILE A 60 5.12 13.41 -16.06
C ILE A 60 4.35 13.02 -17.32
N ALA A 61 3.60 13.97 -17.90
CA ALA A 61 2.83 13.74 -19.12
C ALA A 61 3.71 13.27 -20.28
N LYS A 62 4.87 13.91 -20.51
CA LYS A 62 5.80 13.53 -21.59
C LYS A 62 6.46 12.18 -21.37
N SER A 63 6.84 11.86 -20.13
CA SER A 63 7.56 10.62 -19.83
C SER A 63 6.69 9.37 -19.96
N TYR A 64 5.38 9.51 -19.73
CA TYR A 64 4.43 8.40 -19.75
C TYR A 64 3.43 8.48 -20.93
N ASP A 65 3.62 9.43 -21.84
CA ASP A 65 2.73 9.70 -22.98
C ASP A 65 1.25 9.88 -22.58
N LEU A 66 1.01 10.72 -21.56
CA LEU A 66 -0.31 10.94 -21.00
C LEU A 66 -0.87 12.32 -21.37
N PRO A 67 -2.18 12.41 -21.61
CA PRO A 67 -2.84 13.70 -21.80
C PRO A 67 -2.84 14.52 -20.51
N LYS A 68 -2.82 15.85 -20.65
CA LYS A 68 -2.89 16.79 -19.52
C LYS A 68 -4.30 17.34 -19.36
N ILE A 69 -4.71 17.59 -18.13
CA ILE A 69 -5.95 18.29 -17.81
C ILE A 69 -5.72 19.33 -16.71
N LYS A 70 -6.37 20.48 -16.82
CA LYS A 70 -6.47 21.46 -15.73
C LYS A 70 -7.80 21.22 -15.03
N ILE A 71 -7.79 20.77 -13.78
CA ILE A 71 -9.01 20.54 -13.01
C ILE A 71 -9.61 21.87 -12.56
N THR A 72 -10.92 22.03 -12.79
CA THR A 72 -11.73 23.16 -12.31
C THR A 72 -13.06 22.62 -11.79
N LEU A 73 -13.72 23.30 -10.86
CA LEU A 73 -14.99 22.80 -10.31
C LEU A 73 -16.09 22.59 -11.36
N GLN A 74 -15.96 23.22 -12.53
CA GLN A 74 -16.92 23.11 -13.64
C GLN A 74 -16.67 21.88 -14.53
N ASN A 75 -15.45 21.35 -14.55
CA ASN A 75 -15.09 20.21 -15.41
C ASN A 75 -15.10 18.87 -14.67
N VAL A 76 -15.49 18.87 -13.40
CA VAL A 76 -15.66 17.67 -12.60
C VAL A 76 -17.14 17.31 -12.60
N GLU A 77 -17.49 16.30 -13.37
CA GLU A 77 -18.84 15.79 -13.49
C GLU A 77 -19.23 14.99 -12.22
N PRO A 78 -20.39 15.29 -11.61
CA PRO A 78 -20.88 14.53 -10.45
C PRO A 78 -21.03 13.04 -10.72
N GLN A 79 -21.37 12.69 -11.96
CA GLN A 79 -21.50 11.29 -12.40
C GLN A 79 -20.15 10.56 -12.31
N ALA A 80 -19.07 11.18 -12.80
CA ALA A 80 -17.73 10.59 -12.71
C ALA A 80 -17.24 10.40 -11.27
N ILE A 81 -17.53 11.36 -10.38
CA ILE A 81 -17.19 11.24 -8.96
C ILE A 81 -17.95 10.06 -8.32
N SER A 82 -19.23 9.87 -8.67
CA SER A 82 -20.07 8.84 -8.07
C SER A 82 -19.68 7.40 -8.43
N GLU A 83 -18.82 7.21 -9.43
CA GLU A 83 -18.28 5.90 -9.83
C GLU A 83 -17.30 5.33 -8.80
N LEU A 84 -16.61 6.19 -8.04
CA LEU A 84 -15.64 5.76 -7.06
C LEU A 84 -16.05 6.17 -5.64
N PRO A 85 -15.81 5.32 -4.64
CA PRO A 85 -15.96 5.70 -3.24
C PRO A 85 -15.09 6.93 -2.93
N LYS A 86 -15.66 7.93 -2.23
CA LYS A 86 -14.92 9.14 -1.83
C LYS A 86 -13.64 8.82 -1.05
N ASP A 87 -13.69 7.83 -0.15
CA ASP A 87 -12.52 7.43 0.63
C ASP A 87 -11.42 6.83 -0.25
N PHE A 88 -11.79 6.12 -1.32
CA PHE A 88 -10.84 5.62 -2.32
C PHE A 88 -10.18 6.77 -3.07
N ILE A 89 -10.97 7.75 -3.53
CA ILE A 89 -10.50 8.98 -4.19
C ILE A 89 -9.50 9.72 -3.28
N LEU A 90 -9.82 9.90 -1.99
CA LEU A 90 -9.01 10.64 -1.03
C LEU A 90 -7.74 9.89 -0.63
N THR A 91 -7.85 8.60 -0.33
CA THR A 91 -6.74 7.75 0.13
C THR A 91 -5.70 7.57 -0.97
N ASN A 92 -6.17 7.37 -2.20
CA ASN A 92 -5.30 7.17 -3.35
C ASN A 92 -4.94 8.47 -4.06
N GLN A 93 -5.48 9.60 -3.64
CA GLN A 93 -5.24 10.92 -4.22
C GLN A 93 -5.43 10.92 -5.74
N VAL A 94 -6.54 10.35 -6.20
CA VAL A 94 -6.96 10.34 -7.61
C VAL A 94 -8.29 11.05 -7.75
N LEU A 95 -8.53 11.73 -8.86
CA LEU A 95 -9.78 12.48 -9.05
C LEU A 95 -10.48 12.11 -10.36
N PRO A 96 -11.59 11.36 -10.29
CA PRO A 96 -12.49 11.20 -11.43
C PRO A 96 -13.09 12.55 -11.81
N PHE A 97 -13.08 12.89 -13.10
CA PHE A 97 -13.59 14.20 -13.55
C PHE A 97 -14.59 14.12 -14.69
N SER A 98 -14.57 13.10 -15.55
CA SER A 98 -15.56 12.99 -16.65
C SER A 98 -15.79 11.52 -17.04
N MET A 99 -16.95 11.26 -17.63
CA MET A 99 -17.26 9.99 -18.29
C MET A 99 -17.38 10.23 -19.80
N LYS A 100 -16.50 9.64 -20.60
CA LYS A 100 -16.53 9.81 -22.06
C LYS A 100 -16.36 8.49 -22.78
N ASP A 101 -17.21 8.22 -23.76
CA ASP A 101 -17.16 7.02 -24.61
C ASP A 101 -17.16 5.69 -23.83
N GLY A 102 -17.78 5.68 -22.64
CA GLY A 102 -17.80 4.52 -21.74
C GLY A 102 -16.53 4.33 -20.89
N SER A 103 -15.57 5.26 -21.00
CA SER A 103 -14.37 5.33 -20.18
C SER A 103 -14.49 6.38 -19.07
N LEU A 104 -14.06 6.02 -17.86
CA LEU A 104 -13.92 6.92 -16.73
C LEU A 104 -12.59 7.65 -16.81
N GLN A 105 -12.64 8.98 -16.89
CA GLN A 105 -11.45 9.83 -16.98
C GLN A 105 -11.01 10.28 -15.58
N ILE A 106 -9.72 10.08 -15.29
CA ILE A 106 -9.15 10.26 -13.95
C ILE A 106 -7.91 11.12 -14.00
N ALA A 107 -7.85 12.13 -13.14
CA ALA A 107 -6.70 12.99 -12.98
C ALA A 107 -5.79 12.53 -11.84
N ILE A 108 -4.49 12.51 -12.13
CA ILE A 108 -3.41 12.22 -11.17
C ILE A 108 -2.36 13.32 -11.19
N ALA A 109 -1.67 13.51 -10.06
CA ALA A 109 -0.50 14.39 -9.95
C ALA A 109 0.79 13.62 -9.60
N ASP A 110 0.67 12.33 -9.31
CA ASP A 110 1.77 11.44 -8.91
C ASP A 110 1.82 10.23 -9.86
N PRO A 111 2.96 9.99 -10.56
CA PRO A 111 3.08 8.89 -11.52
C PRO A 111 3.00 7.50 -10.88
N THR A 112 3.22 7.36 -9.58
CA THR A 112 3.05 6.06 -8.89
C THR A 112 1.59 5.61 -8.87
N ARG A 113 0.64 6.52 -9.14
CA ARG A 113 -0.79 6.22 -9.25
C ARG A 113 -1.22 5.65 -10.59
N LEU A 114 -0.32 5.50 -11.57
CA LEU A 114 -0.68 4.88 -12.86
C LEU A 114 -1.18 3.44 -12.71
N SER A 115 -0.63 2.72 -11.74
CA SER A 115 -0.97 1.33 -11.40
C SER A 115 -2.42 1.16 -10.90
N ILE A 116 -3.02 2.22 -10.35
CA ILE A 116 -4.34 2.13 -9.72
C ILE A 116 -5.49 2.02 -10.73
N SER A 117 -5.24 2.32 -12.00
CA SER A 117 -6.23 2.17 -13.08
C SER A 117 -6.83 0.77 -13.14
N SER A 118 -6.06 -0.27 -12.80
CA SER A 118 -6.55 -1.65 -12.76
C SER A 118 -7.52 -1.90 -11.59
N GLU A 119 -7.25 -1.32 -10.43
CA GLU A 119 -8.14 -1.40 -9.27
C GLU A 119 -9.44 -0.64 -9.53
N ILE A 120 -9.33 0.57 -10.09
CA ILE A 120 -10.48 1.39 -10.48
C ILE A 120 -11.32 0.68 -11.53
N LYS A 121 -10.69 0.07 -12.54
CA LYS A 121 -11.38 -0.77 -13.52
C LYS A 121 -12.12 -1.93 -12.86
N THR A 122 -11.52 -2.56 -11.86
CA THR A 122 -12.17 -3.65 -11.11
C THR A 122 -13.37 -3.17 -10.29
N ILE A 123 -13.28 -1.97 -9.72
CA ILE A 123 -14.35 -1.36 -8.92
C ILE A 123 -15.53 -0.91 -9.82
N THR A 124 -15.21 -0.33 -10.97
CA THR A 124 -16.19 0.37 -11.82
C THR A 124 -16.68 -0.44 -13.01
N ASP A 125 -15.99 -1.54 -13.34
CA ASP A 125 -16.14 -2.33 -14.57
C ASP A 125 -16.03 -1.48 -15.86
N LYS A 126 -15.30 -0.36 -15.78
CA LYS A 126 -15.14 0.61 -16.88
C LYS A 126 -13.69 0.72 -17.33
N ASN A 127 -13.50 1.13 -18.58
CA ASN A 127 -12.19 1.50 -19.07
C ASN A 127 -11.75 2.82 -18.42
N ILE A 128 -10.45 2.95 -18.13
CA ILE A 128 -9.92 4.07 -17.36
C ILE A 128 -8.93 4.84 -18.22
N ASP A 129 -9.20 6.13 -18.43
CA ASP A 129 -8.30 7.04 -19.11
C ASP A 129 -7.62 7.95 -18.09
N ILE A 130 -6.30 7.92 -18.03
CA ILE A 130 -5.53 8.68 -17.04
C ILE A 130 -5.05 10.00 -17.65
N PHE A 131 -5.23 11.09 -16.92
CA PHE A 131 -4.78 12.42 -17.24
C PHE A 131 -3.87 12.96 -16.14
N VAL A 132 -2.85 13.72 -16.53
CA VAL A 132 -1.95 14.39 -15.59
C VAL A 132 -2.46 15.79 -15.30
N THR A 133 -2.49 16.16 -14.02
CA THR A 133 -2.85 17.51 -13.57
C THR A 133 -1.83 18.07 -12.58
N LYS A 134 -1.96 19.36 -12.25
CA LYS A 134 -1.07 20.02 -11.27
C LYS A 134 -1.44 19.58 -9.85
N LEU A 135 -0.45 19.57 -8.95
CA LEU A 135 -0.64 19.24 -7.55
C LEU A 135 -1.71 20.13 -6.90
N SER A 136 -1.60 21.45 -7.11
CA SER A 136 -2.57 22.41 -6.57
C SER A 136 -3.98 22.27 -7.14
N ASP A 137 -4.13 21.87 -8.40
CA ASP A 137 -5.42 21.68 -9.04
C ASP A 137 -6.11 20.40 -8.52
N LEU A 138 -5.34 19.31 -8.35
CA LEU A 138 -5.81 18.09 -7.71
C LEU A 138 -6.23 18.33 -6.25
N GLU A 139 -5.42 19.05 -5.47
CA GLU A 139 -5.76 19.44 -4.10
C GLU A 139 -7.08 20.19 -4.00
N LYS A 140 -7.32 21.15 -4.89
CA LYS A 140 -8.56 21.93 -4.91
C LYS A 140 -9.76 21.05 -5.22
N GLY A 141 -9.63 20.14 -6.19
CA GLY A 141 -10.68 19.17 -6.52
C GLY A 141 -11.03 18.26 -5.34
N LEU A 142 -10.01 17.67 -4.70
CA LEU A 142 -10.20 16.80 -3.53
C LEU A 142 -10.79 17.55 -2.32
N LYS A 143 -10.36 18.80 -2.07
CA LYS A 143 -10.92 19.64 -1.00
C LYS A 143 -12.40 19.97 -1.25
N ALA A 144 -12.78 20.27 -2.49
CA ALA A 144 -14.17 20.54 -2.84
C ALA A 144 -15.07 19.32 -2.57
N LEU A 145 -14.59 18.11 -2.85
CA LEU A 145 -15.30 16.86 -2.55
C LEU A 145 -15.55 16.65 -1.05
N ASN A 146 -14.60 17.04 -0.21
CA ASN A 146 -14.71 16.96 1.25
C ASN A 146 -15.71 17.98 1.81
N ILE A 147 -15.70 19.22 1.29
CA ILE A 147 -16.59 20.30 1.74
C ILE A 147 -18.06 19.99 1.40
N SER A 148 -18.34 19.36 0.25
CA SER A 148 -19.69 18.95 -0.12
C SER A 148 -20.32 17.90 0.82
N SER A 149 -19.53 17.23 1.67
CA SER A 149 -20.01 16.28 2.70
C SER A 149 -20.34 16.94 4.03
N SER A 150 -19.77 18.11 4.34
CA SER A 150 -19.96 18.80 5.62
C SER A 150 -21.21 19.70 5.69
N SER A 151 -21.95 19.85 4.58
CA SER A 151 -23.10 20.76 4.49
C SER A 151 -24.48 20.08 4.44
N GLN A 152 -24.59 18.79 4.79
CA GLN A 152 -25.88 18.11 4.97
C GLN A 152 -26.04 17.57 6.39
N SER A 153 -26.06 18.49 7.36
CA SER A 153 -26.61 18.23 8.69
C SER A 153 -27.44 19.42 9.17
N THR A 154 -28.47 19.77 8.41
CA THR A 154 -29.60 20.54 8.94
C THR A 154 -30.88 20.00 8.31
N ILE A 155 -31.59 19.18 9.09
CA ILE A 155 -32.98 18.81 8.80
C ILE A 155 -33.83 20.08 8.99
N PRO A 156 -34.75 20.38 8.06
CA PRO A 156 -36.13 20.44 8.49
C PRO A 156 -37.02 19.52 7.66
N SER A 157 -37.88 18.83 8.39
CA SER A 157 -39.08 18.11 7.95
C SER A 157 -39.87 18.83 6.86
N SER A 158 -40.28 18.11 5.80
CA SER A 158 -41.66 18.06 5.26
C SER A 158 -41.76 17.19 4.00
N GLN A 159 -42.70 16.25 4.05
CA GLN A 159 -43.57 15.73 2.97
C GLN A 159 -42.97 15.07 1.71
N THR A 160 -43.21 13.75 1.65
CA THR A 160 -43.69 12.94 0.51
C THR A 160 -43.05 13.13 -0.87
N SER A 161 -42.37 12.09 -1.35
CA SER A 161 -42.80 11.34 -2.55
C SER A 161 -41.96 10.08 -2.77
N ARG A 162 -42.67 9.03 -3.16
CA ARG A 162 -42.23 7.64 -3.30
C ARG A 162 -41.58 7.47 -4.67
N VAL A 163 -40.28 7.21 -4.74
CA VAL A 163 -39.65 6.54 -5.90
C VAL A 163 -38.77 5.42 -5.36
N LYS A 164 -39.24 4.18 -5.55
CA LYS A 164 -38.43 2.97 -5.39
C LYS A 164 -37.44 2.93 -6.55
N LEU A 165 -36.15 3.12 -6.27
CA LEU A 165 -35.07 2.63 -7.12
C LEU A 165 -34.07 1.93 -6.20
N GLY A 166 -33.80 0.66 -6.50
CA GLY A 166 -33.13 -0.28 -5.62
C GLY A 166 -31.69 0.13 -5.29
N THR A 167 -31.48 0.61 -4.07
CA THR A 167 -30.18 0.68 -3.42
C THR A 167 -29.83 -0.70 -2.85
N LYS A 168 -28.83 -1.35 -3.45
CA LYS A 168 -28.16 -2.50 -2.84
C LYS A 168 -26.65 -2.21 -2.75
N ASP A 169 -26.18 -2.21 -1.50
CA ASP A 169 -24.85 -2.63 -1.03
C ASP A 169 -23.59 -1.73 -1.17
N THR A 170 -23.65 -0.42 -1.42
CA THR A 170 -22.40 0.40 -1.41
C THR A 170 -21.90 0.83 -0.03
N SER A 171 -22.74 0.83 1.01
CA SER A 171 -22.33 1.25 2.37
C SER A 171 -21.61 0.15 3.16
N LYS A 172 -21.91 -1.13 2.89
CA LYS A 172 -21.22 -2.25 3.55
C LYS A 172 -19.78 -2.40 3.09
N ASP A 173 -19.51 -2.17 1.81
CA ASP A 173 -18.21 -2.42 1.18
C ASP A 173 -17.09 -1.52 1.74
N ILE A 174 -17.42 -0.27 2.10
CA ILE A 174 -16.50 0.72 2.69
C ILE A 174 -16.17 0.37 4.14
N GLU A 175 -17.18 -0.01 4.96
CA GLU A 175 -16.94 -0.54 6.31
C GLU A 175 -16.07 -1.80 6.27
N THR A 176 -16.35 -2.73 5.35
CA THR A 176 -15.51 -3.94 5.19
C THR A 176 -14.07 -3.62 4.79
N THR A 177 -13.80 -2.57 4.01
CA THR A 177 -12.43 -2.24 3.60
C THR A 177 -11.62 -1.70 4.77
N SER A 178 -12.19 -0.79 5.57
CA SER A 178 -11.57 -0.31 6.82
C SER A 178 -11.40 -1.45 7.84
N ASP A 179 -12.41 -2.30 7.97
CA ASP A 179 -12.38 -3.46 8.85
C ASP A 179 -11.34 -4.49 8.42
N VAL A 180 -11.10 -4.68 7.12
CA VAL A 180 -10.05 -5.57 6.60
C VAL A 180 -8.67 -5.03 6.93
N ILE A 181 -8.44 -3.72 6.79
CA ILE A 181 -7.16 -3.10 7.16
C ILE A 181 -6.91 -3.31 8.65
N ARG A 182 -7.89 -2.95 9.50
CA ARG A 182 -7.78 -3.13 10.96
C ARG A 182 -7.59 -4.60 11.33
N PHE A 183 -8.31 -5.51 10.69
CA PHE A 183 -8.17 -6.94 10.92
C PHE A 183 -6.76 -7.44 10.60
N VAL A 184 -6.19 -7.05 9.45
CA VAL A 184 -4.81 -7.44 9.08
C VAL A 184 -3.82 -6.88 10.10
N ASP A 185 -3.95 -5.60 10.46
CA ASP A 185 -3.08 -4.97 11.47
C ASP A 185 -3.18 -5.71 12.83
N ASP A 186 -4.40 -6.05 13.27
CA ASP A 186 -4.64 -6.79 14.52
C ASP A 186 -4.02 -8.20 14.49
N VAL A 187 -4.09 -8.90 13.36
CA VAL A 187 -3.46 -10.21 13.18
C VAL A 187 -1.93 -10.11 13.29
N LEU A 188 -1.32 -9.13 12.62
CA LEU A 188 0.13 -8.91 12.66
C LEU A 188 0.59 -8.52 14.06
N ILE A 189 -0.12 -7.59 14.72
CA ILE A 189 0.18 -7.15 16.09
C ILE A 189 0.05 -8.33 17.06
N LYS A 190 -1.00 -9.16 16.93
CA LYS A 190 -1.19 -10.34 17.77
C LYS A 190 -0.03 -11.33 17.60
N ALA A 191 0.42 -11.59 16.38
CA ALA A 191 1.54 -12.48 16.11
C ALA A 191 2.86 -11.95 16.71
N ILE A 192 3.12 -10.64 16.61
CA ILE A 192 4.28 -9.98 17.21
C ILE A 192 4.24 -10.10 18.73
N LYS A 193 3.12 -9.71 19.37
CA LYS A 193 2.96 -9.76 20.83
C LYS A 193 3.08 -11.17 21.39
N ASN A 194 2.57 -12.15 20.66
CA ASN A 194 2.67 -13.55 21.05
C ASN A 194 4.06 -14.13 20.78
N GLY A 195 4.94 -13.46 20.04
CA GLY A 195 6.26 -14.01 19.68
C GLY A 195 6.19 -15.17 18.68
N SER A 196 5.14 -15.21 17.85
CA SER A 196 4.96 -16.28 16.84
C SER A 196 6.05 -16.22 15.76
N SER A 197 6.48 -17.38 15.24
CA SER A 197 7.46 -17.43 14.15
C SER A 197 6.80 -17.27 12.77
N ASP A 198 5.58 -17.76 12.61
CA ASP A 198 4.88 -17.73 11.32
C ASP A 198 3.36 -17.60 11.51
N ILE A 199 2.74 -16.96 10.52
CA ILE A 199 1.29 -16.80 10.37
C ILE A 199 0.88 -17.54 9.10
N HIS A 200 -0.08 -18.44 9.22
CA HIS A 200 -0.64 -19.19 8.11
C HIS A 200 -2.09 -18.77 7.89
N ILE A 201 -2.39 -18.21 6.73
CA ILE A 201 -3.74 -17.87 6.29
C ILE A 201 -4.10 -18.80 5.14
N GLU A 202 -5.04 -19.70 5.37
CA GLU A 202 -5.28 -20.84 4.49
C GLU A 202 -6.77 -21.00 4.19
N HIS A 203 -7.11 -21.27 2.94
CA HIS A 203 -8.48 -21.61 2.53
C HIS A 203 -8.61 -23.10 2.25
N TYR A 204 -9.51 -23.76 2.98
CA TYR A 204 -9.85 -25.16 2.78
C TYR A 204 -11.30 -25.32 2.34
N ARG A 205 -11.68 -26.55 1.96
CA ARG A 205 -13.07 -26.89 1.63
C ARG A 205 -14.07 -26.54 2.74
N ALA A 206 -13.68 -26.69 4.01
CA ALA A 206 -14.52 -26.39 5.16
C ALA A 206 -14.55 -24.90 5.53
N GLY A 207 -13.79 -24.07 4.83
CA GLY A 207 -13.65 -22.63 5.07
C GLY A 207 -12.21 -22.21 5.35
N PRO A 208 -11.95 -20.89 5.41
CA PRO A 208 -10.66 -20.35 5.73
C PRO A 208 -10.32 -20.48 7.22
N ARG A 209 -9.04 -20.40 7.55
CA ARG A 209 -8.54 -20.33 8.93
C ARG A 209 -7.23 -19.57 9.01
N ILE A 210 -6.97 -18.98 10.18
CA ILE A 210 -5.62 -18.51 10.57
C ILE A 210 -5.02 -19.51 11.55
N ARG A 211 -3.73 -19.80 11.34
CA ARG A 211 -2.91 -20.50 12.34
C ARG A 211 -1.67 -19.68 12.64
N LEU A 212 -1.28 -19.67 13.92
CA LEU A 212 -0.02 -19.09 14.37
C LEU A 212 0.90 -20.22 14.80
N ARG A 213 2.17 -20.12 14.41
CA ARG A 213 3.22 -21.00 14.90
C ARG A 213 3.91 -20.35 16.08
N LEU A 214 3.73 -20.91 17.27
CA LEU A 214 4.36 -20.48 18.51
C LEU A 214 5.26 -21.61 19.00
N ASP A 215 6.55 -21.34 19.17
CA ASP A 215 7.54 -22.32 19.63
C ASP A 215 7.49 -23.67 18.87
N GLY A 216 7.30 -23.59 17.55
CA GLY A 216 7.20 -24.75 16.67
C GLY A 216 5.81 -25.41 16.61
N ILE A 217 4.89 -25.08 17.51
CA ILE A 217 3.54 -25.65 17.58
C ILE A 217 2.56 -24.77 16.80
N MET A 218 1.70 -25.39 15.97
CA MET A 218 0.73 -24.70 15.16
C MET A 218 -0.65 -24.65 15.83
N SER A 219 -1.13 -23.45 16.14
CA SER A 219 -2.40 -23.22 16.85
C SER A 219 -3.41 -22.48 15.98
N VAL A 220 -4.68 -22.90 15.99
CA VAL A 220 -5.76 -22.29 15.20
C VAL A 220 -6.38 -21.11 15.96
N GLU A 221 -6.41 -19.95 15.32
CA GLU A 221 -7.01 -18.73 15.86
C GLU A 221 -8.50 -18.66 15.51
N LYS A 222 -9.34 -19.27 16.35
CA LYS A 222 -10.79 -19.41 16.10
C LYS A 222 -11.52 -18.07 16.01
N GLU A 223 -11.11 -17.07 16.80
CA GLU A 223 -11.75 -15.75 16.84
C GLU A 223 -11.55 -15.01 15.52
N LEU A 224 -10.32 -15.03 14.99
CA LEU A 224 -9.95 -14.38 13.74
C LEU A 224 -10.55 -15.08 12.52
N THR A 225 -10.77 -16.39 12.63
CA THR A 225 -11.29 -17.22 11.54
C THR A 225 -12.70 -16.80 11.09
N ARG A 226 -13.55 -16.25 11.98
CA ARG A 226 -14.92 -15.85 11.61
C ARG A 226 -14.94 -14.69 10.61
N PHE A 227 -14.05 -13.72 10.77
CA PHE A 227 -13.97 -12.56 9.87
C PHE A 227 -13.47 -12.96 8.48
N LEU A 228 -12.52 -13.91 8.43
CA LEU A 228 -11.97 -14.44 7.19
C LEU A 228 -12.99 -15.13 6.28
N ILE A 229 -14.01 -15.78 6.84
CA ILE A 229 -15.03 -16.50 6.05
C ILE A 229 -15.66 -15.59 5.00
N LYS A 230 -15.91 -14.32 5.35
CA LYS A 230 -16.56 -13.35 4.45
C LYS A 230 -15.55 -12.51 3.66
N ASN A 231 -14.36 -12.30 4.22
CA ASN A 231 -13.41 -11.30 3.73
C ASN A 231 -12.10 -11.89 3.19
N TYR A 232 -12.01 -13.20 2.95
CA TYR A 232 -10.78 -13.87 2.53
C TYR A 232 -10.08 -13.20 1.34
N PRO A 233 -10.75 -12.91 0.21
CA PRO A 233 -10.09 -12.31 -0.94
C PRO A 233 -9.56 -10.90 -0.64
N ALA A 234 -10.29 -10.12 0.17
CA ALA A 234 -9.89 -8.78 0.58
C ALA A 234 -8.66 -8.80 1.49
N VAL A 235 -8.59 -9.76 2.43
CA VAL A 235 -7.42 -9.97 3.29
C VAL A 235 -6.18 -10.33 2.47
N VAL A 236 -6.31 -11.24 1.50
CA VAL A 236 -5.20 -11.60 0.60
C VAL A 236 -4.74 -10.39 -0.21
N THR A 237 -5.66 -9.64 -0.80
CA THR A 237 -5.33 -8.41 -1.55
C THR A 237 -4.62 -7.39 -0.67
N ARG A 238 -5.11 -7.16 0.55
CA ARG A 238 -4.45 -6.22 1.50
C ARG A 238 -3.02 -6.65 1.79
N LEU A 239 -2.77 -7.93 2.01
CA LEU A 239 -1.42 -8.46 2.23
C LEU A 239 -0.54 -8.32 0.98
N LYS A 240 -1.09 -8.53 -0.22
CA LYS A 240 -0.35 -8.32 -1.48
C LYS A 240 0.07 -6.87 -1.67
N ILE A 241 -0.82 -5.92 -1.34
CA ILE A 241 -0.52 -4.47 -1.35
C ILE A 241 0.62 -4.16 -0.38
N MET A 242 0.52 -4.65 0.87
CA MET A 242 1.54 -4.43 1.89
C MET A 242 2.90 -5.02 1.50
N ALA A 243 2.90 -6.06 0.68
CA ALA A 243 4.08 -6.77 0.22
C ALA A 243 4.62 -6.30 -1.13
N GLU A 244 3.98 -5.29 -1.75
CA GLU A 244 4.30 -4.77 -3.09
C GLU A 244 4.30 -5.85 -4.18
N THR A 245 3.43 -6.86 -4.05
CA THR A 245 3.27 -7.96 -5.02
C THR A 245 2.13 -7.69 -6.00
N ASN A 246 2.10 -8.41 -7.13
CA ASN A 246 1.08 -8.22 -8.16
C ASN A 246 -0.29 -8.79 -7.71
N ILE A 247 -1.25 -7.89 -7.48
CA ILE A 247 -2.60 -8.23 -7.01
C ILE A 247 -3.42 -8.96 -8.08
N SER A 248 -3.19 -8.61 -9.35
CA SER A 248 -3.89 -9.17 -10.51
C SER A 248 -3.44 -10.60 -10.80
N GLU A 249 -2.18 -10.93 -10.52
CA GLU A 249 -1.67 -12.29 -10.69
C GLU A 249 -2.05 -13.15 -9.47
N ARG A 250 -2.76 -14.26 -9.72
CA ARG A 250 -3.26 -15.20 -8.70
C ARG A 250 -2.98 -16.66 -9.05
N ARG A 251 -2.33 -16.92 -10.18
CA ARG A 251 -2.08 -18.25 -10.75
C ARG A 251 -0.63 -18.70 -10.56
N LEU A 252 0.27 -17.77 -10.26
CA LEU A 252 1.68 -18.06 -9.97
C LEU A 252 1.99 -17.76 -8.49
N PRO A 253 2.90 -18.54 -7.87
CA PRO A 253 3.44 -18.19 -6.56
C PRO A 253 4.10 -16.82 -6.58
N GLN A 254 3.96 -16.06 -5.50
CA GLN A 254 4.60 -14.75 -5.33
C GLN A 254 5.21 -14.64 -3.94
N ASP A 255 6.40 -14.09 -3.85
CA ASP A 255 7.07 -13.79 -2.59
C ASP A 255 7.28 -12.28 -2.46
N GLY A 256 7.20 -11.78 -1.24
CA GLY A 256 7.37 -10.37 -0.93
C GLY A 256 7.86 -10.15 0.49
N ALA A 257 8.05 -8.89 0.85
CA ALA A 257 8.41 -8.47 2.19
C ALA A 257 7.47 -7.36 2.66
N ILE A 258 7.13 -7.37 3.94
CA ILE A 258 6.29 -6.35 4.57
C ILE A 258 7.09 -5.73 5.70
N GLN A 259 7.35 -4.43 5.63
CA GLN A 259 7.85 -3.66 6.76
C GLN A 259 6.66 -3.13 7.54
N PHE A 260 6.42 -3.68 8.73
CA PHE A 260 5.28 -3.30 9.56
C PHE A 260 5.74 -2.41 10.72
N ASN A 261 5.13 -1.22 10.82
CA ASN A 261 5.31 -0.31 11.95
C ASN A 261 3.94 0.27 12.34
N HIS A 262 3.42 -0.16 13.49
CA HIS A 262 2.13 0.32 13.99
C HIS A 262 2.08 0.35 15.52
N LYS A 263 1.75 1.51 16.10
CA LYS A 263 1.58 1.72 17.56
C LYS A 263 2.75 1.15 18.39
N GLY A 264 3.99 1.36 17.92
CA GLY A 264 5.20 0.87 18.60
C GLY A 264 5.50 -0.62 18.42
N ASN A 265 4.72 -1.35 17.61
CA ASN A 265 5.06 -2.71 17.18
C ASN A 265 5.75 -2.61 15.83
N GLU A 266 7.03 -2.95 15.79
CA GLU A 266 7.83 -2.96 14.56
C GLU A 266 8.32 -4.38 14.28
N CYS A 267 8.07 -4.88 13.07
CA CYS A 267 8.55 -6.19 12.63
C CYS A 267 8.59 -6.24 11.10
N ASP A 268 9.61 -6.89 10.56
CA ASP A 268 9.65 -7.20 9.14
C ASP A 268 9.10 -8.62 8.93
N PHE A 269 8.27 -8.79 7.91
CA PHE A 269 7.72 -10.08 7.54
C PHE A 269 8.22 -10.47 6.16
N ARG A 270 8.56 -11.74 5.96
CA ARG A 270 8.60 -12.35 4.63
C ARG A 270 7.26 -12.97 4.37
N VAL A 271 6.67 -12.72 3.22
CA VAL A 271 5.37 -13.27 2.85
C VAL A 271 5.46 -14.05 1.56
N SER A 272 4.73 -15.16 1.50
CA SER A 272 4.58 -16.00 0.33
C SER A 272 3.10 -16.23 0.04
N PHE A 273 2.70 -16.01 -1.20
CA PHE A 273 1.37 -16.24 -1.73
C PHE A 273 1.42 -17.44 -2.67
N LEU A 274 0.68 -18.49 -2.34
CA LEU A 274 0.64 -19.72 -3.11
C LEU A 274 -0.78 -19.97 -3.65
N PRO A 275 -0.98 -20.05 -4.97
CA PRO A 275 -2.26 -20.44 -5.55
C PRO A 275 -2.67 -21.84 -5.09
N THR A 276 -3.91 -22.00 -4.61
CA THR A 276 -4.48 -23.30 -4.24
C THR A 276 -5.88 -23.47 -4.85
N LYS A 277 -6.46 -24.66 -4.71
CA LYS A 277 -7.81 -24.99 -5.23
C LYS A 277 -8.91 -24.04 -4.74
N TYR A 278 -8.78 -23.48 -3.54
CA TYR A 278 -9.82 -22.65 -2.92
C TYR A 278 -9.42 -21.18 -2.75
N GLY A 279 -8.41 -20.73 -3.50
CA GLY A 279 -7.84 -19.39 -3.40
C GLY A 279 -6.37 -19.41 -3.02
N GLU A 280 -5.79 -18.26 -2.75
CA GLU A 280 -4.36 -18.16 -2.42
C GLU A 280 -4.14 -18.45 -0.95
N ARG A 281 -3.22 -19.36 -0.64
CA ARG A 281 -2.69 -19.55 0.71
C ARG A 281 -1.59 -18.52 0.95
N VAL A 282 -1.63 -17.86 2.09
CA VAL A 282 -0.63 -16.87 2.48
C VAL A 282 0.12 -17.36 3.70
N VAL A 283 1.46 -17.30 3.64
CA VAL A 283 2.32 -17.59 4.78
C VAL A 283 3.19 -16.37 5.04
N LEU A 284 3.15 -15.86 6.26
CA LEU A 284 4.05 -14.81 6.71
C LEU A 284 5.03 -15.39 7.72
N ARG A 285 6.30 -15.07 7.58
CA ARG A 285 7.35 -15.37 8.55
C ARG A 285 7.80 -14.07 9.20
N LEU A 286 7.75 -14.04 10.52
CA LEU A 286 8.26 -12.92 11.30
C LEU A 286 9.79 -12.98 11.29
N LEU A 287 10.41 -11.87 10.90
CA LEU A 287 11.84 -11.65 11.05
C LEU A 287 12.03 -10.83 12.33
N LYS A 288 12.62 -11.46 13.35
CA LYS A 288 13.02 -10.73 14.56
C LYS A 288 14.18 -9.81 14.17
N LYS A 289 13.99 -8.49 14.32
CA LYS A 289 15.05 -7.48 14.11
C LYS A 289 16.15 -7.54 15.17
N GLU A 290 15.89 -8.27 16.25
CA GLU A 290 16.95 -8.75 17.13
C GLU A 290 17.77 -9.76 16.33
N ALA A 291 18.79 -9.26 15.63
CA ALA A 291 20.03 -9.99 15.50
C ALA A 291 20.46 -10.26 16.94
N ILE A 292 20.00 -11.38 17.48
CA ILE A 292 20.40 -11.83 18.79
C ILE A 292 21.91 -11.95 18.66
N GLN A 293 22.66 -11.04 19.30
CA GLN A 293 24.06 -11.27 19.64
C GLN A 293 24.05 -12.42 20.66
N LEU A 294 23.75 -13.61 20.18
CA LEU A 294 23.84 -14.84 20.93
C LEU A 294 25.33 -15.12 21.02
N GLU A 295 25.89 -14.76 22.17
CA GLU A 295 27.20 -15.27 22.60
C GLU A 295 27.19 -16.79 22.44
N LEU A 296 28.24 -17.33 21.84
CA LEU A 296 28.36 -18.76 21.52
C LEU A 296 28.22 -19.61 22.81
N GLU A 297 28.62 -19.03 23.93
CA GLU A 297 28.51 -19.53 25.30
C GLU A 297 27.05 -19.78 25.75
N LYS A 298 26.09 -19.00 25.24
CA LYS A 298 24.66 -19.07 25.62
C LYS A 298 23.86 -20.09 24.81
N LEU A 299 24.47 -20.73 23.81
CA LEU A 299 23.83 -21.74 22.96
C LEU A 299 23.74 -23.13 23.62
N GLY A 300 24.26 -23.29 24.84
CA GLY A 300 24.12 -24.52 25.62
C GLY A 300 25.13 -25.62 25.27
N PHE A 301 26.23 -25.28 24.61
CA PHE A 301 27.33 -26.23 24.36
C PHE A 301 28.02 -26.60 25.67
N GLU A 302 28.40 -27.88 25.79
CA GLU A 302 29.36 -28.30 26.80
C GLU A 302 30.72 -27.61 26.54
N LYS A 303 31.46 -27.33 27.63
CA LYS A 303 32.72 -26.57 27.55
C LYS A 303 33.70 -27.11 26.51
N ASP A 304 33.87 -28.43 26.46
CA ASP A 304 34.80 -29.08 25.52
C ASP A 304 34.38 -28.92 24.06
N HIS A 305 33.08 -28.90 23.77
CA HIS A 305 32.56 -28.66 22.42
C HIS A 305 32.69 -27.19 22.03
N LEU A 306 32.42 -26.28 22.96
CA LEU A 306 32.58 -24.85 22.73
C LEU A 306 34.02 -24.48 22.36
N GLU A 307 35.01 -25.02 23.08
CA GLU A 307 36.43 -24.80 22.80
C GLU A 307 36.83 -25.35 21.43
N LYS A 308 36.34 -26.55 21.05
CA LYS A 308 36.57 -27.11 19.71
C LYS A 308 35.99 -26.22 18.60
N ILE A 309 34.78 -25.68 18.80
CA ILE A 309 34.16 -24.76 17.85
C ILE A 309 34.96 -23.46 17.76
N LYS A 310 35.34 -22.86 18.90
CA LYS A 310 36.16 -21.64 18.96
C LYS A 310 37.50 -21.81 18.26
N SER A 311 38.17 -22.94 18.47
CA SER A 311 39.43 -23.26 17.79
C SER A 311 39.24 -23.45 16.28
N ALA A 312 38.14 -24.09 15.86
CA ALA A 312 37.85 -24.28 14.44
C ALA A 312 37.54 -22.96 13.72
N ILE A 313 36.71 -22.07 14.30
CA ILE A 313 36.34 -20.79 13.68
C ILE A 313 37.49 -19.78 13.63
N THR A 314 38.50 -19.93 14.49
CA THR A 314 39.70 -19.06 14.53
C THR A 314 40.87 -19.61 13.71
N ALA A 315 40.73 -20.80 13.11
CA ALA A 315 41.76 -21.36 12.24
C ALA A 315 41.99 -20.48 11.00
N PRO A 316 43.24 -20.33 10.53
CA PRO A 316 43.56 -19.45 9.40
C PRO A 316 42.96 -19.91 8.06
N GLN A 317 42.62 -21.20 7.94
CA GLN A 317 41.97 -21.78 6.76
C GLN A 317 41.22 -23.06 7.14
N GLY A 318 40.12 -23.35 6.46
CA GLY A 318 39.31 -24.55 6.68
C GLY A 318 37.85 -24.35 6.26
N LEU A 319 37.07 -25.43 6.26
CA LEU A 319 35.63 -25.42 6.01
C LEU A 319 34.91 -25.87 7.28
N ILE A 320 33.97 -25.04 7.75
CA ILE A 320 33.05 -25.39 8.84
C ILE A 320 31.68 -25.63 8.24
N LEU A 321 31.19 -26.85 8.38
CA LEU A 321 29.87 -27.26 7.95
C LEU A 321 28.96 -27.34 9.18
N VAL A 322 28.01 -26.40 9.26
CA VAL A 322 26.90 -26.48 10.21
C VAL A 322 25.75 -27.16 9.50
N THR A 323 25.40 -28.36 9.94
CA THR A 323 24.32 -29.16 9.36
C THR A 323 23.19 -29.31 10.38
N GLY A 324 21.94 -29.27 9.92
CA GLY A 324 20.74 -29.44 10.75
C GLY A 324 19.60 -30.01 9.93
#